data_AF-A0A315X686-F1
#
_entry.id   AF-A0A315X686-F1
#
_cell.length_a   1.000
_cell.length_b   1.000
_cell.length_c   1.000
_cell.angle_alpha   90.00
_cell.angle_beta   90.00
_cell.angle_gamma   90.00
#
_symmetry.space_group_name_H-M   'P 1'
#
loop_
_entity.id
_entity.type
_entity.pdbx_description
1 polymer ?
#
loop_
_entity_poly.entity_id
_entity_poly.type
_entity_poly.pdbx_seq_one_letter_code
_entity_poly.pdbx_strand_id
1 'polypeptide(L)'
;MPTHTVNDAFERINLRHVRLLGLLADGLTEAEVAARLDLSPSAVKSTVERLKTLADVDTARELRSWWVRNRIRFLAYAEEAAGLRAG
;
A
#
# COMPACT_ATOMS: atom_id res chain seq x y z
N MET A 1 12.81 5.27 -17.08
CA MET A 1 11.51 4.64 -17.42
C MET A 1 10.89 4.20 -16.12
N PRO A 2 9.59 4.45 -15.84
CA PRO A 2 8.95 3.84 -14.68
C PRO A 2 9.02 2.33 -14.84
N THR A 3 9.73 1.65 -13.94
CA THR A 3 10.06 0.22 -14.07
C THR A 3 8.86 -0.67 -13.70
N HIS A 4 7.83 -0.10 -13.08
CA HIS A 4 6.64 -0.79 -12.61
C HIS A 4 5.38 0.03 -12.90
N THR A 5 4.33 -0.64 -13.40
CA THR A 5 3.00 -0.03 -13.53
C THR A 5 2.25 -0.06 -12.19
N VAL A 6 1.18 0.73 -12.08
CA VAL A 6 0.29 0.67 -10.91
C VAL A 6 -0.33 -0.73 -10.73
N ASN A 7 -0.58 -1.46 -11.83
CA ASN A 7 -1.11 -2.81 -11.76
C ASN A 7 -0.06 -3.80 -11.21
N ASP A 8 1.21 -3.67 -11.62
CA ASP A 8 2.31 -4.47 -11.09
C ASP A 8 2.49 -4.28 -9.57
N ALA A 9 2.17 -3.09 -9.07
CA ALA A 9 2.13 -2.79 -7.65
C ALA A 9 0.96 -3.49 -6.96
N PHE A 10 -0.24 -3.44 -7.57
CA PHE A 10 -1.44 -4.06 -7.03
C PHE A 10 -1.30 -5.58 -6.88
N GLU A 11 -0.69 -6.26 -7.84
CA GLU A 11 -0.39 -7.70 -7.78
C GLU A 11 0.46 -8.10 -6.56
N ARG A 12 1.31 -7.17 -6.06
CA ARG A 12 2.23 -7.40 -4.94
C ARG A 12 1.72 -6.83 -3.61
N ILE A 13 0.59 -6.11 -3.62
CA ILE A 13 -0.07 -5.58 -2.42
C ILE A 13 -1.02 -6.64 -1.85
N ASN A 14 -0.73 -7.10 -0.63
CA ASN A 14 -1.58 -8.04 0.10
C ASN A 14 -2.37 -7.32 1.21
N LEU A 15 -3.24 -8.07 1.91
CA LEU A 15 -4.08 -7.50 2.98
C LEU A 15 -3.31 -6.80 4.10
N ARG A 16 -2.09 -7.27 4.45
CA ARG A 16 -1.25 -6.58 5.45
C ARG A 16 -0.75 -5.24 4.92
N HIS A 17 -0.34 -5.20 3.65
CA HIS A 17 0.04 -3.94 2.98
C HIS A 17 -1.14 -2.97 2.94
N VAL A 18 -2.35 -3.45 2.58
CA VAL A 18 -3.57 -2.62 2.56
C VAL A 18 -3.87 -2.03 3.94
N ARG A 19 -3.79 -2.83 5.01
CA ARG A 19 -4.01 -2.33 6.39
C ARG A 19 -3.00 -1.25 6.75
N LEU A 20 -1.72 -1.48 6.49
CA LEU A 20 -0.65 -0.51 6.76
C LEU A 20 -0.86 0.78 5.96
N LEU A 21 -1.11 0.68 4.65
CA LEU A 21 -1.37 1.82 3.77
C LEU A 21 -2.62 2.60 4.19
N GLY A 22 -3.66 1.91 4.66
CA GLY A 22 -4.86 2.51 5.24
C GLY A 22 -4.54 3.39 6.45
N LEU A 23 -3.81 2.85 7.43
CA LEU A 23 -3.43 3.61 8.62
C LEU A 23 -2.52 4.82 8.30
N LEU A 24 -1.58 4.67 7.36
CA LEU A 24 -0.79 5.80 6.87
C LEU A 24 -1.66 6.87 6.17
N ALA A 25 -2.67 6.45 5.41
CA ALA A 25 -3.65 7.38 4.82
C ALA A 25 -4.47 8.11 5.87
N ASP A 26 -4.80 7.47 6.98
CA ASP A 26 -5.49 8.07 8.12
C ASP A 26 -4.58 9.05 8.91
N GLY A 27 -3.30 9.13 8.55
CA GLY A 27 -2.34 10.10 9.10
C GLY A 27 -1.52 9.57 10.26
N LEU A 28 -1.59 8.27 10.57
CA LEU A 28 -0.75 7.65 11.58
C LEU A 28 0.70 7.61 11.12
N THR A 29 1.61 7.81 12.07
CA THR A 29 3.05 7.60 11.91
C THR A 29 3.42 6.12 11.88
N GLU A 30 4.60 5.78 11.37
CA GLU A 30 5.09 4.38 11.36
C GLU A 30 5.13 3.75 12.76
N ALA A 31 5.41 4.54 13.80
CA ALA A 31 5.41 4.09 15.19
C ALA A 31 4.00 3.76 15.70
N GLU A 32 3.01 4.61 15.40
CA GLU A 32 1.61 4.36 15.74
C GLU A 32 1.04 3.18 14.96
N VAL A 33 1.42 3.04 13.69
CA VAL A 33 1.09 1.87 12.87
C VAL A 33 1.67 0.59 13.48
N ALA A 34 2.92 0.62 13.93
CA ALA A 34 3.56 -0.52 14.59
C ALA A 34 2.79 -0.95 15.83
N ALA A 35 2.44 0.00 16.71
CA ALA A 35 1.62 -0.27 17.89
C ALA A 35 0.22 -0.79 17.52
N ARG A 36 -0.41 -0.23 16.49
CA ARG A 36 -1.78 -0.60 16.08
C ARG A 36 -1.88 -1.98 15.44
N LEU A 37 -0.82 -2.41 14.77
CA LEU A 37 -0.73 -3.70 14.09
C LEU A 37 0.00 -4.78 14.90
N ASP A 38 0.45 -4.46 16.11
CA ASP A 38 1.27 -5.33 16.97
C ASP A 38 2.52 -5.85 16.23
N LEU A 39 3.24 -4.91 15.59
CA LEU A 39 4.46 -5.17 14.82
C LEU A 39 5.65 -4.42 15.43
N SER A 40 6.86 -4.91 15.17
CA SER A 40 8.06 -4.14 15.50
C SER A 40 8.19 -2.90 14.60
N PRO A 41 8.74 -1.78 15.11
CA PRO A 41 9.01 -0.59 14.29
C PRO A 41 9.89 -0.89 13.07
N SER A 42 10.86 -1.81 13.21
CA SER A 42 11.72 -2.25 12.12
C SER A 42 10.95 -3.00 11.02
N ALA A 43 9.97 -3.82 11.39
CA ALA A 43 9.12 -4.51 10.42
C ALA A 43 8.25 -3.52 9.64
N VAL A 44 7.68 -2.52 10.32
CA VAL A 44 6.90 -1.45 9.65
C VAL A 44 7.79 -0.68 8.69
N LYS A 45 8.97 -0.22 9.12
CA LYS A 45 9.92 0.51 8.28
C LYS A 45 10.30 -0.29 7.03
N SER A 46 10.71 -1.55 7.18
CA SER A 46 11.04 -2.42 6.04
C SER A 46 9.85 -2.61 5.09
N THR A 47 8.63 -2.72 5.62
CA THR A 47 7.42 -2.83 4.81
C THR A 47 7.12 -1.54 4.05
N VAL A 48 7.30 -0.38 4.69
CA VAL A 48 7.14 0.94 4.06
C VAL A 48 8.15 1.13 2.92
N GLU A 49 9.42 0.80 3.12
CA GLU A 49 10.43 0.88 2.06
C GLU A 49 10.10 -0.02 0.87
N ARG A 50 9.65 -1.25 1.13
CA ARG A 50 9.16 -2.14 0.06
C ARG A 50 7.98 -1.52 -0.69
N LEU A 51 7.03 -0.92 0.01
CA LEU A 51 5.85 -0.32 -0.61
C LEU A 51 6.19 0.93 -1.42
N LYS A 52 7.18 1.73 -0.99
CA LYS A 52 7.74 2.83 -1.76
C LYS A 52 8.30 2.35 -3.10
N THR A 53 9.10 1.28 -3.09
CA THR A 53 9.62 0.67 -4.33
C THR A 53 8.51 0.17 -5.24
N LEU A 54 7.47 -0.47 -4.69
CA LEU A 54 6.32 -0.95 -5.49
C LEU A 54 5.52 0.20 -6.10
N ALA A 55 5.35 1.30 -5.37
CA ALA A 55 4.59 2.47 -5.81
C ALA A 55 5.41 3.46 -6.66
N ASP A 56 6.71 3.22 -6.84
CA ASP A 56 7.67 4.11 -7.50
C ASP A 56 7.65 5.54 -6.91
N VAL A 57 7.82 5.62 -5.58
CA VAL A 57 7.84 6.87 -4.81
C VAL A 57 8.97 6.86 -3.78
N ASP A 58 9.47 8.04 -3.41
CA ASP A 58 10.66 8.15 -2.56
C ASP A 58 10.31 8.38 -1.08
N THR A 59 9.16 9.02 -0.81
CA THR A 59 8.79 9.45 0.53
C THR A 59 7.53 8.77 1.07
N ALA A 60 7.42 8.66 2.39
CA ALA A 60 6.20 8.13 3.03
C ALA A 60 4.97 9.01 2.73
N ARG A 61 5.17 10.32 2.56
CA ARG A 61 4.12 11.27 2.15
C ARG A 61 3.63 11.00 0.73
N GLU A 62 4.54 10.72 -0.20
CA GLU A 62 4.17 10.33 -1.57
C GLU A 62 3.49 8.97 -1.59
N LEU A 63 3.98 8.00 -0.80
CA LEU A 63 3.33 6.69 -0.65
C LEU A 63 1.89 6.84 -0.14
N ARG A 64 1.67 7.67 0.89
CA ARG A 64 0.34 8.02 1.37
C ARG A 64 -0.53 8.60 0.25
N SER A 65 0.01 9.59 -0.47
CA SER A 65 -0.72 10.27 -1.55
C SER A 65 -1.01 9.34 -2.73
N TRP A 66 -0.10 8.41 -3.03
CA TRP A 66 -0.28 7.36 -4.03
C TRP A 66 -1.41 6.41 -3.62
N TRP A 67 -1.44 5.96 -2.36
CA TRP A 67 -2.50 5.07 -1.89
C TRP A 67 -3.87 5.73 -1.91
N VAL A 68 -3.97 6.98 -1.44
CA VAL A 68 -5.24 7.74 -1.48
C VAL A 68 -5.78 7.86 -2.91
N ARG A 69 -4.92 8.10 -3.90
CA ARG A 69 -5.32 8.20 -5.33
C ARG A 69 -5.69 6.85 -5.95
N ASN A 70 -5.08 5.75 -5.50
CA ASN A 70 -5.19 4.45 -6.15
C ASN A 70 -6.06 3.44 -5.41
N ARG A 71 -6.45 3.67 -4.15
CA ARG A 71 -7.22 2.69 -3.35
C ARG A 71 -8.53 2.24 -4.01
N ILE A 72 -9.23 3.13 -4.73
CA ILE A 72 -10.46 2.78 -5.45
C ILE A 72 -10.15 1.89 -6.65
N ARG A 73 -9.05 2.16 -7.37
CA ARG A 73 -8.57 1.30 -8.47
C ARG A 73 -8.10 -0.06 -7.96
N PHE A 74 -7.46 -0.09 -6.79
CA PHE A 74 -7.06 -1.34 -6.13
C PHE A 74 -8.29 -2.19 -5.76
N LEU A 75 -9.38 -1.57 -5.26
CA LEU A 75 -10.62 -2.29 -4.99
C LEU A 75 -11.21 -2.89 -6.26
N ALA A 76 -11.29 -2.14 -7.36
CA ALA A 76 -11.76 -2.66 -8.65
C ALA A 76 -10.88 -3.81 -9.16
N TYR A 77 -9.54 -3.67 -9.06
CA TYR A 77 -8.59 -4.75 -9.36
C TYR A 77 -8.84 -5.98 -8.48
N ALA A 78 -9.06 -5.80 -7.17
CA ALA A 78 -9.30 -6.90 -6.24
C ALA A 78 -10.64 -7.60 -6.49
N GLU A 79 -11.69 -6.86 -6.88
CA GLU A 79 -12.98 -7.40 -7.31
C GLU A 79 -12.82 -8.27 -8.57
N GLU A 80 -12.09 -7.77 -9.58
CA GLU A 80 -11.82 -8.49 -10.82
C GLU A 80 -10.97 -9.73 -10.57
N ALA A 81 -9.88 -9.61 -9.81
CA ALA A 81 -9.01 -10.72 -9.45
C ALA A 81 -9.71 -11.80 -8.60
N ALA A 82 -10.74 -11.42 -7.83
CA ALA A 82 -11.59 -12.34 -7.08
C ALA A 82 -12.73 -12.94 -7.93
N GLY A 83 -12.88 -12.55 -9.19
CA GLY A 83 -13.97 -12.99 -10.07
C GLY A 83 -15.34 -12.40 -9.69
N LEU A 84 -15.37 -11.33 -8.90
CA LEU A 84 -16.59 -10.68 -8.42
C LEU A 84 -17.12 -9.62 -9.39
N ARG A 85 -16.34 -9.26 -10.40
CA ARG A 85 -16.70 -8.31 -11.45
C ARG A 85 -16.42 -8.93 -12.82
N ALA A 86 -17.46 -9.09 -13.63
CA ALA A 86 -17.31 -9.42 -15.06
C ALA A 86 -16.90 -8.14 -15.82
N GLY A 87 -15.84 -8.24 -16.62
CA GLY A 87 -15.40 -7.19 -17.54
C GLY A 87 -16.40 -6.91 -18.65
#